data_AF-A0A7Y2UTA0-F1
#
_entry.id   AF-A0A7Y2UTA0-F1
#
_cell.length_a   1.000
_cell.length_b   1.000
_cell.length_c   1.000
_cell.angle_alpha   90.00
_cell.angle_beta   90.00
_cell.angle_gamma   90.00
#
_symmetry.space_group_name_H-M   'P 1'
#
loop_
_entity.id
_entity.type
_entity.pdbx_description
1 polymer ?
#
loop_
_entity_poly.entity_id
_entity_poly.type
_entity_poly.pdbx_seq_one_letter_code
_entity_poly.pdbx_strand_id
1 'polypeptide(L)'
;MSRLRVVNLALPKTGTTTLTDALRHAGLTVADWRIRAGQSTRDDIPRMHVGKIIYEDYFASGDPLARLDEFDVINEMSAVREDRSLWPQTDWGVLSAIQKCHPGVKFILTMRDPAKTADSMMRWNNLGKRRLPSADIPGLPRGFGRSEDQLARWLSAHYAFCHHVFDGADNFMSYDIEDPDAQAKISAYLGTDLPWWGQSNVGKPAAKATS
;
A
#
# COMPACT_ATOMS: atom_id res chain seq x y z
N MET A 1 -17.33 3.77 -19.38
CA MET A 1 -16.89 3.15 -18.11
C MET A 1 -15.95 4.12 -17.42
N SER A 2 -16.09 4.36 -16.12
CA SER A 2 -15.12 5.15 -15.36
C SER A 2 -13.77 4.44 -15.35
N ARG A 3 -12.66 5.20 -15.36
CA ARG A 3 -11.30 4.68 -15.21
C ARG A 3 -11.22 3.79 -13.96
N LEU A 4 -10.54 2.64 -14.04
CA LEU A 4 -10.29 1.80 -12.88
C LEU A 4 -9.49 2.60 -11.85
N ARG A 5 -9.95 2.58 -10.60
CA ARG A 5 -9.26 3.20 -9.47
C ARG A 5 -9.10 2.14 -8.40
N VAL A 6 -7.86 1.83 -8.04
CA VAL A 6 -7.55 0.89 -6.97
C VAL A 6 -6.75 1.59 -5.90
N VAL A 7 -7.15 1.43 -4.65
CA VAL A 7 -6.44 1.98 -3.49
C VAL A 7 -6.09 0.84 -2.56
N ASN A 8 -4.79 0.58 -2.39
CA ASN A 8 -4.31 -0.42 -1.46
C ASN A 8 -4.14 0.18 -0.07
N LEU A 9 -4.71 -0.48 0.93
CA LEU A 9 -4.73 -0.09 2.34
C LEU A 9 -3.61 -0.74 3.15
N ALA A 10 -2.69 -1.43 2.47
CA ALA A 10 -1.57 -2.11 3.08
C ALA A 10 -0.71 -1.22 4.00
N LEU A 11 -0.18 -1.84 5.05
CA LEU A 11 0.95 -1.29 5.81
C LEU A 11 2.27 -1.68 5.13
N PRO A 12 3.38 -0.98 5.42
CA PRO A 12 4.67 -1.34 4.84
C PRO A 12 5.03 -2.81 5.08
N LYS A 13 5.76 -3.41 4.15
CA LYS A 13 6.29 -4.79 4.27
C LYS A 13 5.24 -5.92 4.22
N THR A 14 3.98 -5.66 3.86
CA THR A 14 2.97 -6.71 3.63
C THR A 14 3.01 -7.30 2.21
N GLY A 15 4.04 -7.01 1.40
CA GLY A 15 4.17 -7.55 0.04
C GLY A 15 3.69 -6.61 -1.08
N THR A 16 3.61 -5.31 -0.81
CA THR A 16 3.21 -4.27 -1.79
C THR A 16 4.01 -4.32 -3.08
N THR A 17 5.31 -4.67 -3.05
CA THR A 17 6.15 -4.78 -4.27
C THR A 17 5.63 -5.80 -5.28
N THR A 18 5.23 -7.00 -4.83
CA THR A 18 4.66 -8.02 -5.72
C THR A 18 3.36 -7.52 -6.35
N LEU A 19 2.50 -6.86 -5.58
CA LEU A 19 1.28 -6.28 -6.14
C LEU A 19 1.60 -5.16 -7.16
N THR A 20 2.55 -4.27 -6.86
CA THR A 20 2.99 -3.22 -7.80
C THR A 20 3.42 -3.83 -9.14
N ASP A 21 4.26 -4.87 -9.10
CA ASP A 21 4.81 -5.47 -10.31
C ASP A 21 3.72 -6.21 -11.11
N ALA A 22 2.83 -6.96 -10.44
CA ALA A 22 1.71 -7.64 -11.10
C ALA A 22 0.79 -6.68 -11.84
N LEU A 23 0.43 -5.56 -11.20
CA LEU A 23 -0.46 -4.55 -11.80
C LEU A 23 0.22 -3.82 -12.95
N ARG A 24 1.54 -3.55 -12.87
CA ARG A 24 2.29 -2.98 -13.99
C ARG A 24 2.39 -3.95 -15.17
N HIS A 25 2.58 -5.24 -14.91
CA HIS A 25 2.55 -6.27 -15.94
C HIS A 25 1.17 -6.40 -16.59
N ALA A 26 0.10 -6.08 -15.87
CA ALA A 26 -1.26 -5.94 -16.40
C ALA A 26 -1.51 -4.63 -17.16
N GLY A 27 -0.49 -3.76 -17.30
CA GLY A 27 -0.58 -2.49 -18.03
C GLY A 27 -1.14 -1.31 -17.22
N LEU A 28 -1.32 -1.45 -15.91
CA LEU A 28 -1.85 -0.39 -15.05
C LEU A 28 -0.76 0.59 -14.61
N THR A 29 -1.11 1.88 -14.50
CA THR A 29 -0.22 2.88 -13.92
C THR A 29 -0.32 2.89 -12.39
N VAL A 30 0.80 2.64 -11.71
CA VAL A 30 0.83 2.44 -10.24
C VAL A 30 1.66 3.51 -9.55
N ALA A 31 1.03 4.33 -8.70
CA ALA A 31 1.70 5.20 -7.73
C ALA A 31 2.06 4.39 -6.46
N ASP A 32 3.35 4.38 -6.11
CA ASP A 32 3.89 3.53 -5.04
C ASP A 32 4.86 4.35 -4.17
N TRP A 33 4.39 4.74 -2.98
CA TRP A 33 4.96 5.59 -1.91
C TRP A 33 5.49 6.98 -2.31
N ARG A 34 6.06 7.13 -3.51
CA ARG A 34 6.60 8.37 -4.08
C ARG A 34 6.50 8.35 -5.60
N ILE A 35 6.05 9.47 -6.18
CA ILE A 35 6.02 9.65 -7.63
C ILE A 35 7.45 9.79 -8.15
N ARG A 36 7.88 8.92 -9.05
CA ARG A 36 9.22 8.94 -9.64
C ARG A 36 9.30 10.02 -10.73
N ALA A 37 10.52 10.47 -11.02
CA ALA A 37 10.74 11.37 -12.16
C ALA A 37 10.31 10.68 -13.46
N GLY A 38 9.55 11.37 -14.30
CA GLY A 38 8.99 10.84 -15.55
C GLY A 38 7.82 9.87 -15.38
N GLN A 39 7.32 9.65 -14.16
CA GLN A 39 6.18 8.76 -13.91
C GLN A 39 4.82 9.43 -14.12
N SER A 40 4.78 10.77 -14.11
CA SER A 40 3.59 11.58 -14.30
C SER A 40 3.83 12.58 -15.41
N THR A 41 2.76 12.99 -16.09
CA THR A 41 2.81 14.09 -17.07
C THR A 41 2.71 15.47 -16.43
N ARG A 42 2.36 15.53 -15.14
CA ARG A 42 2.36 16.74 -14.33
C ARG A 42 3.78 17.17 -13.91
N ASP A 43 3.95 18.46 -13.74
CA ASP A 43 5.19 19.10 -13.28
C ASP A 43 5.23 19.34 -11.76
N ASP A 44 4.08 19.32 -11.08
CA ASP A 44 3.90 19.71 -9.68
C ASP A 44 4.06 18.57 -8.66
N ILE A 45 3.75 17.33 -9.03
CA ILE A 45 3.85 16.14 -8.16
C ILE A 45 5.11 15.25 -8.26
N PRO A 46 6.00 15.35 -9.28
CA PRO A 46 7.19 14.52 -9.33
C PRO A 46 8.03 14.60 -8.05
N ARG A 47 8.56 13.45 -7.61
CA ARG A 47 9.37 13.28 -6.39
C ARG A 47 8.63 13.53 -5.07
N MET A 48 7.32 13.77 -5.07
CA MET A 48 6.52 13.88 -3.85
C MET A 48 6.11 12.51 -3.32
N HIS A 49 5.97 12.40 -1.99
CA HIS A 49 5.38 11.22 -1.36
C HIS A 49 3.88 11.19 -1.67
N VAL A 50 3.35 10.02 -2.01
CA VAL A 50 1.94 9.86 -2.40
C VAL A 50 1.00 10.35 -1.29
N GLY A 51 1.24 9.95 -0.04
CA GLY A 51 0.44 10.43 1.09
C GLY A 51 0.45 11.95 1.29
N LYS A 52 1.52 12.65 0.87
CA LYS A 52 1.57 14.11 0.95
C LYS A 52 0.61 14.74 -0.06
N ILE A 53 0.61 14.24 -1.29
CA ILE A 53 -0.30 14.69 -2.35
C ILE A 53 -1.75 14.47 -1.89
N ILE A 54 -2.05 13.28 -1.35
CA ILE A 54 -3.39 12.91 -0.86
C ILE A 54 -3.90 13.91 0.19
N TYR A 55 -3.10 14.19 1.21
CA TYR A 55 -3.54 15.13 2.25
C TYR A 55 -3.66 16.56 1.73
N GLU A 56 -2.72 17.02 0.90
CA GLU A 56 -2.81 18.37 0.31
C GLU A 56 -4.08 18.51 -0.55
N ASP A 57 -4.42 17.51 -1.36
CA ASP A 57 -5.60 17.55 -2.23
C ASP A 57 -6.90 17.45 -1.43
N TYR A 58 -6.92 16.58 -0.41
CA TYR A 58 -8.06 16.45 0.50
C TYR A 58 -8.37 17.77 1.19
N PHE A 59 -7.38 18.43 1.80
CA PHE A 59 -7.61 19.68 2.51
C PHE A 59 -7.81 20.89 1.57
N ALA A 60 -7.29 20.86 0.34
CA ALA A 60 -7.47 21.94 -0.62
C ALA A 60 -8.83 21.89 -1.33
N SER A 61 -9.34 20.70 -1.63
CA SER A 61 -10.49 20.51 -2.54
C SER A 61 -11.57 19.55 -2.05
N GLY A 62 -11.25 18.70 -1.07
CA GLY A 62 -12.11 17.60 -0.65
C GLY A 62 -11.98 16.33 -1.51
N ASP A 63 -11.28 16.35 -2.65
CA ASP A 63 -10.93 15.16 -3.44
C ASP A 63 -9.48 14.74 -3.16
N PRO A 64 -9.23 13.65 -2.42
CA PRO A 64 -7.86 13.23 -2.08
C PRO A 64 -7.04 12.72 -3.27
N LEU A 65 -7.64 12.47 -4.44
CA LEU A 65 -6.94 11.96 -5.63
C LEU A 65 -6.89 12.99 -6.77
N ALA A 66 -7.19 14.27 -6.51
CA ALA A 66 -7.34 15.30 -7.53
C ALA A 66 -6.14 15.41 -8.47
N ARG A 67 -4.90 15.28 -7.97
CA ARG A 67 -3.67 15.29 -8.79
C ARG A 67 -3.11 13.90 -9.09
N LEU A 68 -3.74 12.84 -8.60
CA LEU A 68 -3.32 11.45 -8.83
C LEU A 68 -4.18 10.77 -9.89
N ASP A 69 -4.92 11.55 -10.68
CA ASP A 69 -5.87 11.07 -11.65
C ASP A 69 -5.24 10.29 -12.82
N GLU A 70 -3.96 10.50 -13.08
CA GLU A 70 -3.17 9.73 -14.05
C GLU A 70 -2.89 8.27 -13.62
N PHE A 71 -3.06 7.92 -12.33
CA PHE A 71 -2.71 6.60 -11.80
C PHE A 71 -3.93 5.69 -11.65
N ASP A 72 -3.93 4.51 -12.28
CA ASP A 72 -4.97 3.50 -12.05
C ASP A 72 -4.94 3.00 -10.60
N VAL A 73 -3.75 2.93 -9.98
CA VAL A 73 -3.55 2.33 -8.66
C VAL A 73 -2.71 3.19 -7.73
N ILE A 74 -3.18 3.34 -6.50
CA ILE A 74 -2.42 3.84 -5.35
C ILE A 74 -2.03 2.65 -4.48
N ASN A 75 -0.79 2.17 -4.57
CA ASN A 75 -0.39 0.91 -3.93
C ASN A 75 0.26 1.05 -2.54
N GLU A 76 1.00 2.13 -2.31
CA GLU A 76 1.54 2.45 -0.98
C GLU A 76 1.45 3.96 -0.79
N MET A 77 0.76 4.41 0.25
CA MET A 77 0.54 5.83 0.52
C MET A 77 1.17 6.30 1.84
N SER A 78 1.60 5.37 2.70
CA SER A 78 2.27 5.73 3.95
C SER A 78 3.69 6.24 3.73
N ALA A 79 4.06 7.23 4.54
CA ALA A 79 5.44 7.69 4.63
C ALA A 79 5.75 8.17 6.04
N VAL A 80 6.80 7.59 6.64
CA VAL A 80 7.35 8.04 7.93
C VAL A 80 8.77 8.55 7.74
N ARG A 81 9.05 9.82 7.98
CA ARG A 81 10.41 10.40 7.96
C ARG A 81 10.60 11.18 9.26
N GLU A 82 11.78 11.74 9.43
CA GLU A 82 12.07 12.59 10.59
C GLU A 82 11.13 13.81 10.67
N ASP A 83 10.75 14.37 9.52
CA ASP A 83 9.96 15.59 9.42
C ASP A 83 8.45 15.35 9.18
N ARG A 84 8.00 14.10 9.01
CA ARG A 84 6.60 13.79 8.69
C ARG A 84 6.18 12.36 9.01
N SER A 85 4.91 12.20 9.36
CA SER A 85 4.24 10.91 9.53
C SER A 85 2.91 10.96 8.78
N LEU A 86 2.80 10.21 7.67
CA LEU A 86 1.66 10.25 6.76
C LEU A 86 1.08 8.84 6.64
N TRP A 87 -0.22 8.71 6.96
CA TRP A 87 -0.93 7.42 6.98
C TRP A 87 -2.37 7.53 6.43
N PRO A 88 -2.58 8.00 5.19
CA PRO A 88 -3.94 8.20 4.70
C PRO A 88 -4.78 6.90 4.66
N GLN A 89 -4.15 5.72 4.62
CA GLN A 89 -4.85 4.43 4.70
C GLN A 89 -5.50 4.13 6.07
N THR A 90 -5.25 4.98 7.08
CA THR A 90 -5.81 4.88 8.43
C THR A 90 -6.82 5.99 8.73
N ASP A 91 -7.01 6.93 7.81
CA ASP A 91 -7.82 8.13 8.02
C ASP A 91 -9.19 7.95 7.35
N TRP A 92 -10.25 7.81 8.16
CA TRP A 92 -11.61 7.64 7.65
C TRP A 92 -12.10 8.84 6.84
N GLY A 93 -11.72 10.07 7.20
CA GLY A 93 -12.10 11.26 6.45
C GLY A 93 -11.55 11.22 5.03
N VAL A 94 -10.29 10.81 4.87
CA VAL A 94 -9.67 10.61 3.56
C VAL A 94 -10.32 9.45 2.80
N LEU A 95 -10.46 8.27 3.42
CA LEU A 95 -11.00 7.08 2.75
C LEU A 95 -12.45 7.29 2.26
N SER A 96 -13.30 7.88 3.11
CA SER A 96 -14.68 8.19 2.74
C SER A 96 -14.77 9.29 1.67
N ALA A 97 -13.87 10.27 1.67
CA ALA A 97 -13.78 11.27 0.61
C ALA A 97 -13.35 10.66 -0.74
N ILE A 98 -12.41 9.71 -0.74
CA ILE A 98 -12.06 8.94 -1.95
C ILE A 98 -13.30 8.22 -2.49
N GLN A 99 -14.06 7.52 -1.65
CA GLN A 99 -15.30 6.85 -2.08
C GLN A 99 -16.31 7.81 -2.69
N LYS A 100 -16.49 8.97 -2.06
CA LYS A 100 -17.46 9.98 -2.49
C LYS A 100 -17.06 10.60 -3.84
N CYS A 101 -15.79 10.95 -4.02
CA CYS A 101 -15.31 11.59 -5.25
C CYS A 101 -15.10 10.59 -6.39
N HIS A 102 -14.86 9.31 -6.07
CA HIS A 102 -14.58 8.24 -7.04
C HIS A 102 -15.51 7.04 -6.81
N PRO A 103 -16.81 7.10 -7.19
CA PRO A 103 -17.78 6.04 -6.90
C PRO A 103 -17.43 4.64 -7.45
N GLY A 104 -16.52 4.55 -8.43
CA GLY A 104 -16.01 3.29 -8.98
C GLY A 104 -14.71 2.78 -8.33
N VAL A 105 -14.22 3.42 -7.27
CA VAL A 105 -12.97 3.03 -6.59
C VAL A 105 -13.12 1.67 -5.93
N LYS A 106 -12.09 0.83 -6.09
CA LYS A 106 -11.92 -0.45 -5.43
C LYS A 106 -10.83 -0.34 -4.38
N PHE A 107 -11.10 -0.82 -3.17
CA PHE A 107 -10.11 -0.93 -2.11
C PHE A 107 -9.59 -2.34 -2.00
N ILE A 108 -8.29 -2.46 -1.85
CA ILE A 108 -7.61 -3.73 -1.59
C ILE A 108 -6.86 -3.61 -0.28
N LEU A 109 -6.87 -4.65 0.54
CA LEU A 109 -5.97 -4.79 1.67
C LEU A 109 -5.05 -5.98 1.44
N THR A 110 -3.78 -5.71 1.11
CA THR A 110 -2.73 -6.74 1.11
C THR A 110 -2.31 -7.04 2.55
N MET A 111 -2.55 -8.27 2.99
CA MET A 111 -2.15 -8.79 4.30
C MET A 111 -1.02 -9.81 4.18
N ARG A 112 -0.38 -10.04 5.31
CA ARG A 112 0.55 -11.15 5.56
C ARG A 112 0.48 -11.43 7.06
N ASP A 113 0.88 -12.63 7.49
CA ASP A 113 1.06 -12.93 8.91
C ASP A 113 1.72 -11.75 9.67
N PRO A 114 1.06 -11.22 10.73
CA PRO A 114 1.55 -10.04 11.45
C PRO A 114 2.93 -10.23 12.08
N ALA A 115 3.26 -11.42 12.56
CA ALA A 115 4.56 -11.68 13.18
C ALA A 115 5.69 -11.69 12.13
N LYS A 116 5.49 -12.36 10.99
CA LYS A 116 6.42 -12.31 9.84
C LYS A 116 6.61 -10.89 9.32
N THR A 117 5.53 -10.11 9.28
CA THR A 117 5.59 -8.71 8.83
C THR A 117 6.34 -7.83 9.83
N ALA A 118 6.09 -8.00 11.13
CA ALA A 118 6.78 -7.30 12.20
C ALA A 118 8.30 -7.58 12.19
N ASP A 119 8.71 -8.84 12.08
CA ASP A 119 10.13 -9.22 11.90
C ASP A 119 10.73 -8.53 10.66
N SER A 120 10.00 -8.53 9.53
CA SER A 120 10.45 -7.84 8.32
C SER A 120 10.65 -6.33 8.53
N MET A 121 9.74 -5.66 9.24
CA MET A 121 9.87 -4.24 9.60
C MET A 121 11.07 -3.97 10.51
N MET A 122 11.34 -4.85 11.48
CA MET A 122 12.46 -4.75 12.42
C MET A 122 13.81 -4.90 11.73
N ARG A 123 13.90 -5.76 10.70
CA ARG A 123 15.11 -5.98 9.91
C ARG A 123 15.30 -4.93 8.80
N TRP A 124 14.26 -4.19 8.42
CA TRP A 124 14.32 -3.27 7.29
C TRP A 124 14.93 -1.90 7.66
N ASN A 125 16.22 -1.73 7.39
CA ASN A 125 16.98 -0.50 7.62
C ASN A 125 16.75 0.04 9.05
N ASN A 126 16.21 1.25 9.19
CA ASN A 126 15.87 1.88 10.46
C ASN A 126 14.36 2.02 10.67
N LEU A 127 13.54 1.26 9.93
CA LEU A 127 12.07 1.36 9.98
C LEU A 127 11.53 0.99 11.37
N GLY A 128 11.60 -0.28 11.76
CA GLY A 128 11.10 -0.74 13.07
C GLY A 128 11.93 -0.25 14.25
N LYS A 129 13.25 -0.09 14.08
CA LYS A 129 14.16 0.26 15.18
C LYS A 129 14.17 1.75 15.56
N ARG A 130 13.85 2.64 14.62
CA ARG A 130 13.94 4.10 14.84
C ARG A 130 12.72 4.85 14.34
N ARG A 131 12.37 4.70 13.06
CA ARG A 131 11.36 5.56 12.41
C ARG A 131 9.96 5.35 12.98
N LEU A 132 9.50 4.10 13.11
CA LEU A 132 8.17 3.83 13.66
C LEU A 132 8.05 4.25 15.13
N PRO A 133 8.97 3.87 16.04
CA PRO A 133 8.84 4.24 17.46
C PRO A 133 9.05 5.73 17.75
N SER A 134 9.66 6.48 16.82
CA SER A 134 9.94 7.90 16.97
C SER A 134 8.95 8.79 16.20
N ALA A 135 7.84 8.24 15.71
CA ALA A 135 6.82 8.98 15.00
C ALA A 135 5.46 8.83 15.69
N ASP A 136 4.57 9.78 15.46
CA ASP A 136 3.17 9.68 15.84
C ASP A 136 2.42 9.03 14.68
N ILE A 137 2.00 7.78 14.88
CA ILE A 137 1.36 6.95 13.87
C ILE A 137 -0.02 6.54 14.39
N PRO A 138 -1.09 6.63 13.58
CA PRO A 138 -2.40 6.12 13.98
C PRO A 138 -2.33 4.64 14.39
N GLY A 139 -2.83 4.35 15.60
CA GLY A 139 -2.75 3.01 16.21
C GLY A 139 -1.37 2.61 16.75
N LEU A 140 -0.33 3.44 16.56
CA LEU A 140 1.03 3.21 17.09
C LEU A 140 1.65 4.54 17.57
N PRO A 141 1.25 5.04 18.76
CA PRO A 141 1.76 6.31 19.27
C PRO A 141 3.29 6.29 19.48
N ARG A 142 3.90 7.47 19.45
CA ARG A 142 5.34 7.64 19.70
C ARG A 142 5.74 6.99 21.02
N GLY A 143 6.84 6.25 21.00
CA GLY A 143 7.37 5.50 22.14
C GLY A 143 7.02 4.01 22.13
N PHE A 144 5.98 3.60 21.40
CA PHE A 144 5.57 2.20 21.21
C PHE A 144 6.14 1.60 19.92
N GLY A 145 5.90 0.31 19.66
CA GLY A 145 6.39 -0.39 18.46
C GLY A 145 7.87 -0.77 18.52
N ARG A 146 8.43 -0.87 19.74
CA ARG A 146 9.86 -1.18 19.95
C ARG A 146 10.18 -2.67 19.89
N SER A 147 9.16 -3.52 19.93
CA SER A 147 9.29 -4.98 19.83
C SER A 147 8.41 -5.51 18.69
N GLU A 148 8.77 -6.70 18.21
CA GLU A 148 8.01 -7.43 17.19
C GLU A 148 6.56 -7.65 17.64
N ASP A 149 6.32 -8.06 18.88
CA ASP A 149 4.97 -8.25 19.43
C ASP A 149 4.11 -6.98 19.38
N GLN A 150 4.69 -5.82 19.67
CA GLN A 150 3.96 -4.54 19.61
C GLN A 150 3.60 -4.18 18.17
N LEU A 151 4.51 -4.40 17.23
CA LEU A 151 4.25 -4.18 15.81
C LEU A 151 3.22 -5.17 15.26
N ALA A 152 3.30 -6.45 15.65
CA ALA A 152 2.34 -7.47 15.25
C ALA A 152 0.91 -7.16 15.74
N ARG A 153 0.78 -6.65 16.98
CA ARG A 153 -0.52 -6.17 17.50
C ARG A 153 -1.05 -5.00 16.69
N TRP A 154 -0.20 -4.02 16.36
CA TRP A 154 -0.59 -2.87 15.55
C TRP A 154 -1.01 -3.29 14.12
N LEU A 155 -0.26 -4.19 13.48
CA LEU A 155 -0.61 -4.78 12.18
C LEU A 155 -1.98 -5.47 12.23
N SER A 156 -2.20 -6.31 13.24
CA SER A 156 -3.47 -7.03 13.41
C SER A 156 -4.64 -6.06 13.63
N ALA A 157 -4.42 -5.00 14.41
CA ALA A 157 -5.43 -3.98 14.65
C ALA A 157 -5.76 -3.18 13.38
N HIS A 158 -4.78 -2.88 12.52
CA HIS A 158 -5.03 -2.23 11.23
C HIS A 158 -5.86 -3.12 10.30
N TYR A 159 -5.56 -4.42 10.23
CA TYR A 159 -6.38 -5.35 9.44
C TYR A 159 -7.83 -5.38 9.94
N ALA A 160 -8.02 -5.50 11.25
CA ALA A 160 -9.35 -5.45 11.87
C ALA A 160 -10.07 -4.13 11.60
N PHE A 161 -9.35 -2.99 11.67
CA PHE A 161 -9.89 -1.68 11.33
C PHE A 161 -10.41 -1.63 9.88
N CYS A 162 -9.61 -2.05 8.90
CA CYS A 162 -10.05 -2.07 7.50
C CYS A 162 -11.27 -2.98 7.31
N HIS A 163 -11.25 -4.19 7.88
CA HIS A 163 -12.40 -5.08 7.81
C HIS A 163 -13.67 -4.50 8.43
N HIS A 164 -13.55 -3.77 9.54
CA HIS A 164 -14.68 -3.13 10.19
C HIS A 164 -15.22 -1.95 9.36
N VAL A 165 -14.33 -1.10 8.85
CA VAL A 165 -14.69 0.10 8.09
C VAL A 165 -15.38 -0.24 6.77
N PHE A 166 -14.97 -1.32 6.13
CA PHE A 166 -15.52 -1.76 4.84
C PHE A 166 -16.48 -2.94 4.96
N ASP A 167 -17.03 -3.20 6.15
CA ASP A 167 -17.99 -4.28 6.35
C ASP A 167 -19.23 -4.07 5.45
N GLY A 168 -19.58 -5.11 4.69
CA GLY A 168 -20.66 -5.07 3.70
C GLY A 168 -20.40 -4.23 2.44
N ALA A 169 -19.20 -3.67 2.24
CA ALA A 169 -18.88 -2.87 1.07
C ALA A 169 -18.42 -3.73 -0.12
N ASP A 170 -19.16 -3.68 -1.24
CA ASP A 170 -18.82 -4.41 -2.49
C ASP A 170 -17.49 -3.95 -3.12
N ASN A 171 -17.02 -2.77 -2.73
CA ASN A 171 -15.82 -2.15 -3.26
C ASN A 171 -14.60 -2.35 -2.35
N PHE A 172 -14.58 -3.42 -1.55
CA PHE A 172 -13.43 -3.82 -0.74
C PHE A 172 -13.10 -5.31 -0.90
N MET A 173 -11.82 -5.64 -0.99
CA MET A 173 -11.33 -7.00 -0.79
C MET A 173 -10.07 -6.98 0.09
N SER A 174 -9.83 -8.08 0.79
CA SER A 174 -8.56 -8.35 1.47
C SER A 174 -8.03 -9.70 1.05
N TYR A 175 -6.71 -9.87 1.01
CA TYR A 175 -6.08 -11.15 0.72
C TYR A 175 -4.75 -11.29 1.46
N ASP A 176 -4.35 -12.53 1.75
CA ASP A 176 -2.99 -12.83 2.21
C ASP A 176 -2.07 -12.97 1.00
N ILE A 177 -0.92 -12.28 1.00
CA ILE A 177 0.07 -12.38 -0.07
C ILE A 177 0.67 -13.80 -0.21
N GLU A 178 0.63 -14.61 0.85
CA GLU A 178 1.11 -16.00 0.84
C GLU A 178 0.03 -16.99 0.38
N ASP A 179 -1.19 -16.53 0.09
CA ASP A 179 -2.26 -17.34 -0.48
C ASP A 179 -1.94 -17.74 -1.93
N PRO A 180 -1.89 -19.04 -2.27
CA PRO A 180 -1.61 -19.49 -3.63
C PRO A 180 -2.65 -19.01 -4.66
N ASP A 181 -3.87 -18.68 -4.23
CA ASP A 181 -4.95 -18.19 -5.09
C ASP A 181 -5.02 -16.66 -5.16
N ALA A 182 -4.10 -15.93 -4.50
CA ALA A 182 -4.15 -14.47 -4.40
C ALA A 182 -4.25 -13.79 -5.78
N GLN A 183 -3.44 -14.22 -6.75
CA GLN A 183 -3.46 -13.70 -8.12
C GLN A 183 -4.86 -13.79 -8.75
N ALA A 184 -5.47 -14.97 -8.68
CA ALA A 184 -6.78 -15.23 -9.27
C ALA A 184 -7.88 -14.41 -8.57
N LYS A 185 -7.84 -14.34 -7.23
CA LYS A 185 -8.79 -13.54 -6.42
C LYS A 185 -8.74 -12.06 -6.79
N ILE A 186 -7.54 -11.49 -6.92
CA ILE A 186 -7.37 -10.08 -7.27
C ILE A 186 -7.79 -9.83 -8.72
N SER A 187 -7.40 -10.71 -9.63
CA SER A 187 -7.79 -10.61 -11.04
C SER A 187 -9.31 -10.59 -11.21
N ALA A 188 -10.00 -11.52 -10.53
CA ALA A 188 -11.46 -11.59 -10.53
C ALA A 188 -12.11 -10.34 -9.92
N TYR A 189 -11.60 -9.86 -8.78
CA TYR A 189 -12.13 -8.68 -8.11
C TYR A 189 -11.94 -7.40 -8.91
N LEU A 190 -10.78 -7.22 -9.56
CA LEU A 190 -10.48 -6.06 -10.38
C LEU A 190 -11.13 -6.13 -11.77
N GLY A 191 -11.50 -7.33 -12.23
CA GLY A 191 -11.94 -7.56 -13.61
C GLY A 191 -10.79 -7.31 -14.60
N THR A 192 -9.56 -7.62 -14.21
CA THR A 192 -8.34 -7.38 -15.00
C THR A 192 -7.45 -8.61 -14.91
N ASP A 193 -6.97 -9.10 -16.05
CA ASP A 193 -6.01 -10.21 -16.08
C ASP A 193 -4.69 -9.78 -15.41
N LEU A 194 -4.15 -10.64 -14.55
CA LEU A 194 -2.85 -10.43 -13.93
C LEU A 194 -1.89 -11.46 -14.52
N PRO A 195 -1.13 -11.15 -15.60
CA PRO A 195 -0.31 -12.15 -16.28
C PRO A 195 0.94 -12.58 -15.50
N TRP A 196 1.22 -11.93 -14.37
CA TRP A 196 2.40 -12.18 -13.54
C TRP A 196 2.06 -12.15 -12.04
N TRP A 197 2.69 -13.05 -11.27
CA TRP A 197 2.63 -13.10 -9.81
C TRP A 197 3.89 -13.75 -9.23
N GLY A 198 4.57 -13.12 -8.27
CA GLY A 198 5.62 -13.77 -7.47
C GLY A 198 7.03 -13.17 -7.50
N GLN A 199 8.05 -14.00 -7.22
CA GLN A 199 9.38 -13.55 -6.79
C GLN A 199 10.31 -13.11 -7.95
N SER A 200 10.48 -11.80 -8.12
CA SER A 200 11.65 -11.19 -8.76
C SER A 200 12.91 -11.41 -7.89
N ASN A 201 13.45 -12.64 -7.83
CA ASN A 201 14.82 -13.05 -7.41
C ASN A 201 14.91 -14.58 -7.11
N VAL A 202 14.52 -15.45 -8.05
CA VAL A 202 15.03 -16.84 -8.00
C VAL A 202 16.48 -16.78 -8.50
N GLY A 203 17.44 -16.99 -7.59
CA GLY A 203 18.86 -16.85 -7.86
C GLY A 203 19.31 -17.64 -9.10
N LYS A 204 20.30 -17.11 -9.82
CA LYS A 204 21.00 -17.84 -10.89
C LYS A 204 21.34 -19.26 -10.41
N PRO A 205 21.09 -20.32 -11.20
CA PRO A 205 21.60 -21.64 -10.88
C PRO A 205 23.12 -21.53 -10.66
N ALA A 206 23.61 -22.10 -9.56
CA ALA A 206 25.04 -22.23 -9.33
C ALA A 206 25.68 -22.85 -10.58
N ALA A 207 26.69 -22.16 -11.14
CA ALA A 207 27.48 -22.72 -12.21
C ALA A 207 28.04 -24.06 -11.74
N LYS A 208 27.74 -25.13 -12.48
CA LYS A 208 28.37 -26.44 -12.25
C LYS A 208 29.88 -26.24 -12.31
N ALA A 209 30.56 -26.54 -11.21
CA ALA A 209 31.99 -26.72 -11.21
C ALA A 209 32.31 -27.86 -12.19
N THR A 210 32.96 -27.52 -13.30
CA THR A 210 33.61 -28.49 -14.17
C THR A 210 34.85 -29.00 -13.46
N SER A 211 34.83 -30.30 -13.16
CA SER A 211 36.01 -31.12 -12.86
C SER A 211 36.98 -31.15 -14.04
#